data_AF-A0A965N677-F1
#
_entry.id   AF-A0A965N677-F1
#
_cell.length_a   1.000
_cell.length_b   1.000
_cell.length_c   1.000
_cell.angle_alpha   90.00
_cell.angle_beta   90.00
_cell.angle_gamma   90.00
#
_symmetry.space_group_name_H-M   'P 1'
#
loop_
_entity.id
_entity.type
_entity.pdbx_description
1 polymer ?
#
loop_
_entity_poly.entity_id
_entity_poly.type
_entity_poly.pdbx_seq_one_letter_code
_entity_poly.pdbx_strand_id
1 'polypeptide(L)'
;MARDARLVSRMFAKDDIVRVDAQLGVQAVIAFGEDEQIENVAIGDSTNWQITPNKRANLLFVKPLIARGRTNLTVVTDRHTYFLDLVANPALAPVYQLRFTYPDVPKKPAASSAPLLTPEESELASGSPLARPVDPADLNYAWKKTGAPSLLPSKVYDDGKFVYLAWPASAEMPAILVRDVKGAEGPVNYAVRDDLIVVEGVPAALILRSGRNVASLEYQGVPKAIESAAPAANKAGD
;
A
#
# COMPACT_ATOMS: atom_id res chain seq x y z
N MET A 1 33.11 -13.24 5.69
CA MET A 1 32.68 -11.90 6.15
C MET A 1 31.37 -12.06 6.89
N ALA A 2 31.24 -11.55 8.12
CA ALA A 2 29.99 -11.66 8.87
C ALA A 2 28.92 -10.78 8.21
N ARG A 3 27.75 -11.35 7.94
CA ARG A 3 26.60 -10.64 7.37
C ARG A 3 25.96 -9.80 8.49
N ASP A 4 25.65 -8.53 8.22
CA ASP A 4 24.99 -7.67 9.22
C ASP A 4 23.64 -8.28 9.63
N ALA A 5 23.42 -8.46 10.93
CA ALA A 5 22.25 -9.13 11.48
C ALA A 5 20.92 -8.42 11.16
N ARG A 6 20.97 -7.15 10.78
CA ARG A 6 19.80 -6.33 10.39
C ARG A 6 19.39 -6.55 8.93
N LEU A 7 20.17 -7.32 8.17
CA LEU A 7 19.85 -7.81 6.83
C LEU A 7 19.33 -9.24 6.94
N VAL A 8 18.02 -9.37 7.11
CA VAL A 8 17.34 -10.63 7.40
C VAL A 8 16.88 -11.28 6.12
N SER A 9 17.12 -12.58 5.99
CA SER A 9 16.50 -13.43 4.97
C SER A 9 15.56 -14.43 5.64
N ARG A 10 14.38 -14.63 5.06
CA ARG A 10 13.38 -15.58 5.54
C ARG A 10 12.86 -16.39 4.36
N MET A 11 12.73 -17.70 4.57
CA MET A 11 12.08 -18.56 3.60
C MET A 11 10.58 -18.27 3.63
N PHE A 12 9.97 -18.06 2.47
CA PHE A 12 8.54 -17.87 2.36
C PHE A 12 7.79 -19.15 2.73
N ALA A 13 6.74 -18.98 3.53
CA ALA A 13 5.77 -20.01 3.86
C ALA A 13 4.38 -19.38 3.85
N LYS A 14 3.40 -20.08 3.25
CA LYS A 14 2.06 -19.54 2.96
C LYS A 14 1.28 -19.12 4.21
N ASP A 15 1.45 -19.86 5.31
CA ASP A 15 0.67 -19.69 6.54
C ASP A 15 1.54 -19.16 7.70
N ASP A 16 2.62 -18.44 7.37
CA ASP A 16 3.54 -17.87 8.35
C ASP A 16 3.30 -16.36 8.56
N ILE A 17 3.39 -15.93 9.82
CA ILE A 17 3.32 -14.52 10.19
C ILE A 17 4.74 -14.05 10.48
N VAL A 18 5.26 -13.19 9.63
CA VAL A 18 6.64 -12.72 9.76
C VAL A 18 6.69 -11.43 10.55
N ARG A 19 7.34 -11.48 11.72
CA ARG A 19 7.58 -10.30 12.53
C ARG A 19 8.67 -9.41 11.93
N VAL A 20 8.39 -8.11 11.86
CA VAL A 20 9.33 -7.07 11.45
C VAL A 20 9.56 -6.12 12.61
N ASP A 21 10.74 -6.26 13.22
CA ASP A 21 11.18 -5.34 14.27
C ASP A 21 11.63 -4.03 13.64
N ALA A 22 11.01 -2.93 14.06
CA ALA A 22 11.26 -1.59 13.57
C ALA A 22 11.61 -0.65 14.72
N GLN A 23 12.14 0.52 14.38
CA GLN A 23 12.48 1.55 15.35
C GLN A 23 12.17 2.93 14.78
N LEU A 24 11.67 3.83 15.62
CA LEU A 24 11.44 5.22 15.24
C LEU A 24 12.71 5.83 14.64
N GLY A 25 12.56 6.48 13.49
CA GLY A 25 13.68 7.08 12.75
C GLY A 25 14.44 6.11 11.85
N VAL A 26 14.11 4.81 11.86
CA VAL A 26 14.69 3.80 10.97
C VAL A 26 13.64 3.33 9.97
N GLN A 27 14.03 3.24 8.69
CA GLN A 27 13.19 2.70 7.63
C GLN A 27 13.59 1.26 7.35
N ALA A 28 12.63 0.34 7.41
CA ALA A 28 12.80 -1.03 6.98
C ALA A 28 12.40 -1.18 5.51
N VAL A 29 13.09 -2.05 4.78
CA VAL A 29 12.73 -2.44 3.41
C VAL A 29 12.32 -3.91 3.40
N ILE A 30 11.13 -4.20 2.93
CA ILE A 30 10.67 -5.57 2.67
C ILE A 30 10.82 -5.82 1.17
N ALA A 31 11.63 -6.81 0.80
CA ALA A 31 11.89 -7.21 -0.57
C ALA A 31 11.19 -8.54 -0.86
N PHE A 32 10.23 -8.49 -1.79
CA PHE A 32 9.53 -9.66 -2.32
C PHE A 32 10.33 -10.29 -3.46
N GLY A 33 9.77 -11.31 -4.11
CA GLY A 33 10.40 -11.95 -5.27
C GLY A 33 10.77 -10.93 -6.34
N GLU A 34 11.88 -11.14 -7.04
CA GLU A 34 12.29 -10.21 -8.11
C GLU A 34 11.26 -10.15 -9.25
N ASP A 35 10.53 -11.25 -9.45
CA ASP A 35 9.45 -11.42 -10.42
C ASP A 35 8.04 -11.29 -9.77
N GLU A 36 7.95 -10.66 -8.59
CA GLU A 36 6.67 -10.35 -7.93
C GLU A 36 6.29 -8.88 -8.04
N GLN A 37 4.99 -8.62 -8.09
CA GLN A 37 4.38 -7.29 -8.12
C GLN A 37 3.33 -7.19 -7.02
N ILE A 38 3.42 -6.18 -6.16
CA ILE A 38 2.46 -5.86 -5.11
C ILE A 38 1.19 -5.35 -5.79
N GLU A 39 0.09 -6.03 -5.51
CA GLU A 39 -1.24 -5.66 -5.98
C GLU A 39 -1.98 -4.86 -4.91
N ASN A 40 -1.92 -5.29 -3.64
CA ASN A 40 -2.64 -4.65 -2.54
C ASN A 40 -1.81 -4.58 -1.25
N VAL A 41 -2.01 -3.50 -0.51
CA VAL A 41 -1.41 -3.31 0.82
C VAL A 41 -2.49 -2.88 1.81
N ALA A 42 -2.61 -3.60 2.92
CA ALA A 42 -3.54 -3.30 4.00
C ALA A 42 -2.82 -3.30 5.35
N ILE A 43 -2.97 -2.24 6.14
CA ILE A 43 -2.33 -2.09 7.45
C ILE A 43 -3.36 -1.75 8.51
N GLY A 44 -3.23 -2.33 9.71
CA GLY A 44 -4.17 -2.09 10.80
C GLY A 44 -4.07 -0.69 11.41
N ASP A 45 -2.85 -0.20 11.64
CA ASP A 45 -2.58 1.14 12.18
C ASP A 45 -1.65 1.89 11.23
N SER A 46 -2.21 2.53 10.22
CA SER A 46 -1.41 3.41 9.34
C SER A 46 -1.15 4.80 9.95
N THR A 47 -1.90 5.20 10.99
CA THR A 47 -1.74 6.54 11.58
C THR A 47 -0.35 6.65 12.18
N ASN A 48 0.14 5.55 12.75
CA ASN A 48 1.45 5.47 13.35
C ASN A 48 2.49 4.74 12.48
N TRP A 49 2.13 4.32 11.26
CA TRP A 49 3.00 3.58 10.36
C TRP A 49 2.87 4.06 8.91
N GLN A 50 4.00 4.49 8.37
CA GLN A 50 4.11 4.88 6.98
C GLN A 50 4.53 3.67 6.13
N ILE A 51 3.72 3.35 5.13
CA ILE A 51 3.94 2.26 4.19
C ILE A 51 4.01 2.82 2.76
N THR A 52 5.06 2.47 2.03
CA THR A 52 5.30 3.04 0.68
C THR A 52 5.96 2.00 -0.23
N PRO A 53 5.29 1.51 -1.28
CA PRO A 53 5.93 0.65 -2.25
C PRO A 53 6.89 1.45 -3.14
N ASN A 54 7.85 0.77 -3.75
CA ASN A 54 8.58 1.34 -4.87
C ASN A 54 7.73 1.30 -6.14
N LYS A 55 8.17 1.99 -7.19
CA LYS A 55 7.45 2.03 -8.48
C LYS A 55 7.33 0.68 -9.17
N ARG A 56 8.33 -0.20 -9.00
CA ARG A 56 8.28 -1.57 -9.51
C ARG A 56 7.38 -2.47 -8.65
N ALA A 57 6.75 -1.95 -7.59
CA ALA A 57 5.89 -2.70 -6.70
C ALA A 57 6.51 -4.02 -6.20
N ASN A 58 7.82 -4.09 -5.99
CA ASN A 58 8.50 -5.30 -5.50
C ASN A 58 9.29 -5.07 -4.20
N LEU A 59 9.39 -3.80 -3.79
CA LEU A 59 9.89 -3.38 -2.49
C LEU A 59 8.79 -2.61 -1.76
N LEU A 60 8.69 -2.84 -0.45
CA LEU A 60 7.82 -2.08 0.43
C LEU A 60 8.64 -1.43 1.55
N PHE A 61 8.58 -0.12 1.61
CA PHE A 61 9.20 0.68 2.68
C PHE A 61 8.25 0.79 3.86
N VAL A 62 8.74 0.45 5.05
CA VAL A 62 7.97 0.48 6.29
C VAL A 62 8.69 1.36 7.30
N LYS A 63 7.98 2.36 7.81
CA LYS A 63 8.54 3.32 8.76
C LYS A 63 7.56 3.60 9.92
N PRO A 64 7.93 3.29 11.17
CA PRO A 64 7.14 3.69 12.32
C PRO A 64 7.27 5.20 12.58
N LEU A 65 6.14 5.81 12.96
CA LEU A 65 6.04 7.23 13.32
C LEU A 65 6.02 7.43 14.84
N ILE A 66 5.89 6.36 15.62
CA ILE A 66 5.97 6.35 17.09
C ILE A 66 7.08 5.42 17.59
N ALA A 67 7.56 5.66 18.81
CA ALA A 67 8.63 4.86 19.41
C ALA A 67 8.19 3.45 19.81
N ARG A 68 6.94 3.29 20.27
CA ARG A 68 6.38 2.01 20.74
C ARG A 68 5.03 1.79 20.09
N GLY A 69 4.91 0.75 19.27
CA GLY A 69 3.68 0.41 18.56
C GLY A 69 3.74 -0.99 17.99
N ARG A 70 2.57 -1.61 17.80
CA ARG A 70 2.46 -2.92 17.15
C ARG A 70 1.23 -2.93 16.26
N THR A 71 1.36 -3.44 15.05
CA THR A 71 0.23 -3.57 14.11
C THR A 71 0.47 -4.69 13.11
N ASN A 72 -0.60 -5.14 12.46
CA ASN A 72 -0.53 -6.08 11.36
C ASN A 72 -0.40 -5.35 10.01
N LEU A 73 0.26 -6.01 9.06
CA LEU A 73 0.36 -5.58 7.67
C LEU A 73 0.15 -6.81 6.77
N THR A 74 -0.80 -6.71 5.85
CA THR A 74 -1.04 -7.71 4.81
C THR A 74 -0.60 -7.13 3.47
N VAL A 75 0.20 -7.89 2.74
CA VAL A 75 0.65 -7.53 1.40
C VAL A 75 0.26 -8.65 0.45
N VAL A 76 -0.51 -8.32 -0.58
CA VAL A 76 -0.89 -9.25 -1.64
C VAL A 76 -0.07 -8.90 -2.88
N THR A 77 0.60 -9.91 -3.45
CA THR A 77 1.29 -9.83 -4.73
C THR A 77 0.61 -10.73 -5.76
N ASP A 78 1.01 -10.60 -7.02
CA ASP A 78 0.61 -11.46 -8.13
C ASP A 78 0.95 -12.96 -7.92
N ARG A 79 1.80 -13.28 -6.93
CA ARG A 79 2.20 -14.67 -6.61
C ARG A 79 1.85 -15.12 -5.20
N HIS A 80 1.94 -14.23 -4.20
CA HIS A 80 1.92 -14.60 -2.79
C HIS A 80 1.15 -13.59 -1.94
N THR A 81 0.70 -14.05 -0.76
CA THR A 81 0.16 -13.17 0.28
C THR A 81 1.07 -13.27 1.49
N TYR A 82 1.43 -12.11 2.04
CA TYR A 82 2.32 -11.99 3.19
C TYR A 82 1.55 -11.41 4.36
N PHE A 83 1.64 -12.09 5.51
CA PHE A 83 1.15 -11.60 6.79
C PHE A 83 2.33 -11.16 7.65
N LEU A 84 2.33 -9.89 8.06
CA LEU A 84 3.44 -9.27 8.77
C LEU A 84 2.97 -8.70 10.10
N ASP A 85 3.77 -8.92 11.14
CA ASP A 85 3.57 -8.32 12.46
C ASP A 85 4.63 -7.26 12.70
N LEU A 86 4.25 -5.99 12.58
CA LEU A 86 5.15 -4.86 12.70
C LEU A 86 5.29 -4.46 14.16
N VAL A 87 6.51 -4.40 14.69
CA VAL A 87 6.78 -4.06 16.09
C VAL A 87 7.79 -2.94 16.17
N ALA A 88 7.35 -1.74 16.54
CA ALA A 88 8.23 -0.62 16.86
C ALA A 88 8.60 -0.65 18.34
N ASN A 89 9.89 -0.76 18.67
CA ASN A 89 10.38 -0.69 20.06
C ASN A 89 11.86 -0.26 20.10
N PRO A 90 12.25 0.77 20.87
CA PRO A 90 13.64 1.25 20.89
C PRO A 90 14.63 0.27 21.51
N ALA A 91 14.15 -0.76 22.23
CA ALA A 91 14.98 -1.79 22.83
C ALA A 91 15.32 -2.94 21.86
N LEU A 92 14.70 -2.99 20.68
CA LEU A 92 14.92 -4.04 19.68
C LEU A 92 15.94 -3.58 18.65
N ALA A 93 16.67 -4.53 18.07
CA ALA A 93 17.49 -4.27 16.89
C ALA A 93 16.56 -4.16 15.66
N PRO A 94 16.48 -3.00 14.98
CA PRO A 94 15.58 -2.84 13.86
C PRO A 94 16.09 -3.59 12.63
N VAL A 95 15.17 -4.19 11.88
CA VAL A 95 15.42 -4.74 10.56
C VAL A 95 15.62 -3.58 9.58
N TYR A 96 16.74 -3.60 8.85
CA TYR A 96 16.98 -2.67 7.75
C TYR A 96 16.44 -3.23 6.43
N GLN A 97 16.64 -4.54 6.23
CA GLN A 97 16.10 -5.24 5.09
C GLN A 97 15.59 -6.62 5.50
N LEU A 98 14.35 -6.92 5.14
CA LEU A 98 13.79 -8.26 5.13
C LEU A 98 13.68 -8.72 3.68
N ARG A 99 14.27 -9.87 3.36
CA ARG A 99 14.15 -10.49 2.04
C ARG A 99 13.49 -11.86 2.16
N PHE A 100 12.50 -12.10 1.32
CA PHE A 100 11.93 -13.43 1.17
C PHE A 100 12.74 -14.26 0.18
N THR A 101 13.04 -15.49 0.56
CA THR A 101 13.60 -16.53 -0.31
C THR A 101 12.56 -17.60 -0.52
N TYR A 102 12.47 -18.14 -1.72
CA TYR A 102 11.45 -19.13 -2.05
C TYR A 102 12.13 -20.49 -2.19
N PRO A 103 11.50 -21.59 -1.75
CA PRO A 103 11.97 -22.91 -2.14
C PRO A 103 12.00 -22.99 -3.67
N ASP A 104 12.93 -23.76 -4.25
CA ASP A 104 12.99 -24.04 -5.68
C ASP A 104 11.72 -24.79 -6.10
N VAL A 105 10.64 -24.04 -6.30
CA VAL A 105 9.48 -24.53 -7.03
C VAL A 105 9.90 -24.39 -8.50
N PRO A 106 9.92 -25.46 -9.30
CA PRO A 106 10.20 -25.35 -10.72
C PRO A 106 9.33 -24.23 -11.25
N LYS A 107 9.99 -23.23 -11.84
CA LYS A 107 9.38 -22.02 -12.40
C LYS A 107 8.17 -22.51 -13.18
N LYS A 108 6.97 -22.39 -12.64
CA LYS A 108 5.77 -22.59 -13.45
C LYS A 108 6.00 -21.58 -14.56
N PRO A 109 6.17 -22.03 -15.83
CA PRO A 109 6.36 -21.08 -16.91
C PRO A 109 5.26 -20.06 -16.71
N ALA A 110 5.63 -18.77 -16.72
CA ALA A 110 4.63 -17.72 -16.81
C ALA A 110 3.67 -18.22 -17.88
N ALA A 111 2.45 -18.58 -17.46
CA ALA A 111 1.44 -19.07 -18.38
C ALA A 111 1.02 -17.83 -19.15
N SER A 112 1.89 -17.40 -20.07
CA SER A 112 1.56 -16.59 -21.22
C SER A 112 0.78 -17.52 -22.13
N SER A 113 -0.45 -17.72 -21.71
CA SER A 113 -1.62 -18.26 -22.40
C SER A 113 -2.67 -18.55 -21.32
N ALA A 114 -3.03 -17.53 -20.54
CA ALA A 114 -4.47 -17.34 -20.43
C ALA A 114 -4.97 -17.23 -21.89
N PRO A 115 -6.06 -17.91 -22.29
CA PRO A 115 -6.64 -17.67 -23.62
C PRO A 115 -6.72 -16.15 -23.84
N LEU A 116 -6.64 -15.66 -25.08
CA LEU A 116 -6.96 -14.27 -25.38
C LEU A 116 -8.40 -14.02 -24.93
N LEU A 117 -8.55 -13.72 -23.65
CA LEU A 117 -9.74 -13.23 -23.04
C LEU A 117 -9.81 -11.79 -23.53
N THR A 118 -10.95 -11.43 -24.08
CA THR A 118 -11.26 -10.02 -24.30
C THR A 118 -11.08 -9.28 -22.97
N PRO A 119 -10.81 -7.97 -22.98
CA PRO A 119 -10.72 -7.18 -21.75
C PRO A 119 -11.90 -7.46 -20.80
N GLU A 120 -13.10 -7.64 -21.36
CA GLU A 120 -14.34 -8.02 -20.66
C GLU A 120 -14.22 -9.34 -19.89
N GLU A 121 -13.58 -10.37 -20.45
CA GLU A 121 -13.52 -11.70 -19.84
C GLU A 121 -12.41 -11.83 -18.78
N SER A 122 -11.37 -11.00 -18.87
CA SER A 122 -10.38 -10.81 -17.81
C SER A 122 -10.97 -10.06 -16.61
N GLU A 123 -11.93 -9.18 -16.84
CA GLU A 123 -12.61 -8.39 -15.80
C GLU A 123 -13.60 -9.22 -14.99
N LEU A 124 -14.37 -10.10 -15.65
CA LEU A 124 -15.24 -11.05 -14.97
C LEU A 124 -14.47 -12.09 -14.15
N ALA A 125 -13.29 -12.53 -14.61
CA ALA A 125 -12.50 -13.55 -13.93
C ALA A 125 -11.81 -13.05 -12.65
N SER A 126 -11.50 -11.75 -12.58
CA SER A 126 -10.82 -11.16 -11.42
C SER A 126 -11.74 -10.95 -10.21
N GLY A 127 -13.06 -10.92 -10.39
CA GLY A 127 -14.05 -10.68 -9.32
C GLY A 127 -13.85 -9.38 -8.52
N SER A 128 -12.85 -8.56 -8.88
CA SER A 128 -12.42 -7.40 -8.14
C SER A 128 -13.17 -6.18 -8.68
N PRO A 129 -13.88 -5.41 -7.83
CA PRO A 129 -14.54 -4.18 -8.24
C PRO A 129 -13.61 -3.17 -8.93
N LEU A 130 -12.29 -3.29 -8.69
CA LEU A 130 -11.19 -2.48 -9.21
C LEU A 130 -10.76 -2.84 -10.65
N ALA A 131 -11.24 -3.95 -11.21
CA ALA A 131 -10.79 -4.43 -12.52
C ALA A 131 -11.53 -3.79 -13.70
N ARG A 132 -12.77 -3.30 -13.50
CA ARG A 132 -13.63 -2.81 -14.59
C ARG A 132 -13.03 -1.59 -15.31
N PRO A 133 -13.28 -1.40 -16.62
CA PRO A 133 -12.84 -0.24 -17.35
C PRO A 133 -13.82 0.86 -16.96
N VAL A 134 -13.31 1.90 -16.30
CA VAL A 134 -14.15 3.06 -16.00
C VAL A 134 -14.40 3.81 -17.31
N ASP A 135 -15.67 4.07 -17.63
CA ASP A 135 -16.02 4.94 -18.74
C ASP A 135 -15.36 6.31 -18.51
N PRO A 136 -14.56 6.84 -19.46
CA PRO A 136 -13.96 8.17 -19.33
C PRO A 136 -14.96 9.28 -19.01
N ALA A 137 -16.24 9.10 -19.36
CA ALA A 137 -17.32 10.04 -19.05
C ALA A 137 -17.70 10.09 -17.55
N ASP A 138 -17.43 9.03 -16.79
CA ASP A 138 -17.71 8.94 -15.35
C ASP A 138 -16.53 9.46 -14.48
N LEU A 139 -15.43 9.87 -15.12
CA LEU A 139 -14.24 10.36 -14.44
C LEU A 139 -14.40 11.81 -13.99
N ASN A 140 -14.16 12.03 -12.71
CA ASN A 140 -14.15 13.33 -12.08
C ASN A 140 -12.72 13.81 -11.80
N TYR A 141 -12.44 15.06 -12.15
CA TYR A 141 -11.12 15.69 -12.03
C TYR A 141 -11.13 16.84 -11.01
N ALA A 142 -12.18 16.97 -10.21
CA ALA A 142 -12.41 18.07 -9.28
C ALA A 142 -11.52 17.97 -8.01
N TRP A 143 -10.21 17.91 -8.21
CA TRP A 143 -9.21 17.79 -7.16
C TRP A 143 -8.25 18.98 -7.16
N LYS A 144 -8.23 19.71 -6.06
CA LYS A 144 -7.31 20.84 -5.86
C LYS A 144 -6.02 20.35 -5.22
N LYS A 145 -4.89 20.67 -5.85
CA LYS A 145 -3.54 20.31 -5.38
C LYS A 145 -2.93 21.47 -4.60
N THR A 146 -2.45 21.24 -3.38
CA THR A 146 -1.72 22.27 -2.60
C THR A 146 -0.49 21.69 -1.87
N GLY A 147 0.45 22.55 -1.46
CA GLY A 147 1.65 22.15 -0.73
C GLY A 147 2.86 21.85 -1.62
N ALA A 148 3.74 20.95 -1.18
CA ALA A 148 5.04 20.68 -1.81
C ALA A 148 4.90 20.06 -3.23
N PRO A 149 5.35 20.73 -4.31
CA PRO A 149 5.15 20.24 -5.68
C PRO A 149 5.80 18.90 -5.99
N SER A 150 6.92 18.56 -5.34
CA SER A 150 7.62 17.29 -5.51
C SER A 150 6.83 16.08 -5.04
N LEU A 151 5.79 16.28 -4.21
CA LEU A 151 4.92 15.22 -3.73
C LEU A 151 3.66 15.07 -4.57
N LEU A 152 3.33 16.04 -5.43
CA LEU A 152 2.07 16.04 -6.14
C LEU A 152 2.07 15.02 -7.29
N PRO A 153 0.98 14.25 -7.46
CA PRO A 153 0.83 13.36 -8.59
C PRO A 153 0.65 14.17 -9.89
N SER A 154 1.09 13.61 -11.01
CA SER A 154 0.82 14.15 -12.33
C SER A 154 -0.67 14.01 -12.67
N LYS A 155 -1.29 12.87 -12.34
CA LYS A 155 -2.71 12.59 -12.55
C LYS A 155 -3.43 12.35 -11.23
N VAL A 156 -4.60 12.96 -11.07
CA VAL A 156 -5.55 12.68 -9.99
C VAL A 156 -6.96 12.78 -10.58
N TYR A 157 -7.75 11.74 -10.40
CA TYR A 157 -9.15 11.68 -10.81
C TYR A 157 -9.86 10.57 -10.02
N ASP A 158 -11.18 10.60 -9.98
CA ASP A 158 -12.00 9.60 -9.31
C ASP A 158 -13.18 9.16 -10.18
N ASP A 159 -13.75 7.99 -9.91
CA ASP A 159 -14.96 7.48 -10.56
C ASP A 159 -16.18 7.48 -9.62
N GLY A 160 -16.09 8.26 -8.53
CA GLY A 160 -17.08 8.28 -7.47
C GLY A 160 -17.02 7.07 -6.51
N LYS A 161 -16.14 6.09 -6.71
CA LYS A 161 -15.86 4.97 -5.79
C LYS A 161 -14.39 4.82 -5.46
N PHE A 162 -13.50 5.09 -6.39
CA PHE A 162 -12.06 4.96 -6.28
C PHE A 162 -11.38 6.24 -6.75
N VAL A 163 -10.24 6.58 -6.13
CA VAL A 163 -9.36 7.66 -6.56
C VAL A 163 -8.13 7.07 -7.21
N TYR A 164 -7.79 7.56 -8.40
CA TYR A 164 -6.67 7.12 -9.21
C TYR A 164 -5.57 8.17 -9.20
N LEU A 165 -4.36 7.78 -8.81
CA LEU A 165 -3.22 8.66 -8.62
C LEU A 165 -2.02 8.14 -9.43
N ALA A 166 -1.37 9.00 -10.22
CA ALA A 166 -0.13 8.66 -10.92
C ALA A 166 0.97 9.66 -10.58
N TRP A 167 2.19 9.19 -10.31
CA TRP A 167 3.35 10.06 -10.14
C TRP A 167 4.26 10.04 -11.38
N PRO A 168 4.92 11.16 -11.73
CA PRO A 168 5.95 11.15 -12.77
C PRO A 168 7.01 10.07 -12.53
N ALA A 169 7.55 9.48 -13.59
CA ALA A 169 8.59 8.45 -13.51
C ALA A 169 9.86 8.90 -12.75
N SER A 170 10.12 10.21 -12.64
CA SER A 170 11.23 10.80 -11.87
C SER A 170 10.92 11.12 -10.40
N ALA A 171 9.66 11.15 -9.98
CA ALA A 171 9.27 11.54 -8.62
C ALA A 171 9.24 10.34 -7.65
N GLU A 172 9.71 10.48 -6.42
CA GLU A 172 9.50 9.46 -5.40
C GLU A 172 8.03 9.41 -4.97
N MET A 173 7.50 8.21 -4.74
CA MET A 173 6.12 8.07 -4.29
C MET A 173 6.00 8.46 -2.81
N PRO A 174 5.11 9.41 -2.45
CA PRO A 174 4.90 9.78 -1.07
C PRO A 174 4.06 8.74 -0.34
N ALA A 175 4.04 8.84 0.99
CA ALA A 175 3.01 8.18 1.77
C ALA A 175 1.67 8.88 1.58
N ILE A 176 0.62 8.09 1.39
CA ILE A 176 -0.74 8.57 1.14
C ILE A 176 -1.56 8.31 2.41
N LEU A 177 -2.18 9.35 2.95
CA LEU A 177 -3.09 9.29 4.09
C LEU A 177 -4.43 9.91 3.69
N VAL A 178 -5.50 9.51 4.35
CA VAL A 178 -6.82 10.10 4.17
C VAL A 178 -7.12 11.05 5.30
N ARG A 179 -7.73 12.20 5.02
CA ARG A 179 -8.42 13.01 6.03
C ARG A 179 -9.92 12.76 5.93
N ASP A 180 -10.51 12.25 7.00
CA ASP A 180 -11.95 12.00 7.08
C ASP A 180 -12.76 13.30 7.25
N VAL A 181 -14.09 13.19 7.21
CA VAL A 181 -15.01 14.33 7.35
C VAL A 181 -14.94 15.03 8.71
N LYS A 182 -14.35 14.39 9.72
CA LYS A 182 -14.12 14.97 11.07
C LYS A 182 -12.72 15.60 11.19
N GLY A 183 -11.92 15.56 10.13
CA GLY A 183 -10.57 16.11 10.10
C GLY A 183 -9.49 15.16 10.63
N ALA A 184 -9.84 13.92 10.98
CA ALA A 184 -8.87 12.93 11.44
C ALA A 184 -8.09 12.35 10.25
N GLU A 185 -6.76 12.30 10.37
CA GLU A 185 -5.89 11.64 9.39
C GLU A 185 -5.78 10.15 9.71
N GLY A 186 -6.05 9.30 8.71
CA GLY A 186 -6.10 7.86 8.86
C GLY A 186 -5.62 7.08 7.63
N PRO A 187 -5.65 5.75 7.70
CA PRO A 187 -5.18 4.88 6.63
C PRO A 187 -5.86 5.11 5.32
N VAL A 188 -5.09 4.85 4.26
CA VAL A 188 -5.68 4.50 2.99
C VAL A 188 -5.23 3.10 2.63
N ASN A 189 -6.19 2.22 2.40
CA ASN A 189 -5.92 0.99 1.67
C ASN A 189 -5.87 1.36 0.19
N TYR A 190 -4.88 0.83 -0.51
CA TYR A 190 -4.72 1.08 -1.93
C TYR A 190 -4.27 -0.17 -2.65
N ALA A 191 -4.60 -0.20 -3.93
CA ALA A 191 -4.06 -1.13 -4.90
C ALA A 191 -3.07 -0.43 -5.83
N VAL A 192 -2.15 -1.18 -6.41
CA VAL A 192 -1.26 -0.71 -7.47
C VAL A 192 -1.69 -1.37 -8.78
N ARG A 193 -1.94 -0.57 -9.82
CA ARG A 193 -2.28 -1.04 -11.17
C ARG A 193 -1.43 -0.28 -12.18
N ASP A 194 -0.50 -0.96 -12.82
CA ASP A 194 0.49 -0.35 -13.71
C ASP A 194 1.25 0.80 -13.02
N ASP A 195 1.05 2.06 -13.45
CA ASP A 195 1.61 3.27 -12.84
C ASP A 195 0.63 4.01 -11.91
N LEU A 196 -0.58 3.46 -11.71
CA LEU A 196 -1.64 4.03 -10.90
C LEU A 196 -1.68 3.43 -9.50
N ILE A 197 -1.81 4.30 -8.51
CA ILE A 197 -2.27 3.96 -7.17
C ILE A 197 -3.77 4.19 -7.13
N VAL A 198 -4.52 3.13 -6.80
CA VAL A 198 -5.97 3.14 -6.71
C VAL A 198 -6.37 3.09 -5.24
N VAL A 199 -6.92 4.20 -4.76
CA VAL A 199 -7.40 4.37 -3.39
C VAL A 199 -8.89 4.04 -3.35
N GLU A 200 -9.31 3.27 -2.34
CA GLU A 200 -10.72 2.98 -2.08
C GLU A 200 -11.45 4.16 -1.42
N GLY A 201 -12.61 4.53 -1.98
CA GLY A 201 -13.45 5.65 -1.54
C GLY A 201 -13.01 7.02 -2.09
N VAL A 202 -13.86 8.04 -1.92
CA VAL A 202 -13.61 9.42 -2.37
C VAL A 202 -13.60 10.37 -1.17
N PRO A 203 -12.46 10.46 -0.45
CA PRO A 203 -12.38 11.25 0.78
C PRO A 203 -12.39 12.76 0.50
N ALA A 204 -12.62 13.55 1.55
CA ALA A 204 -12.56 15.01 1.47
C ALA A 204 -11.16 15.52 1.12
N ALA A 205 -10.13 14.86 1.66
CA ALA A 205 -8.75 15.14 1.26
C ALA A 205 -7.85 13.91 1.38
N LEU A 206 -6.86 13.84 0.50
CA LEU A 206 -5.69 12.97 0.63
C LEU A 206 -4.48 13.81 1.02
N ILE A 207 -3.70 13.30 1.98
CA ILE A 207 -2.49 13.95 2.47
C ILE A 207 -1.29 13.13 2.00
N LEU A 208 -0.35 13.81 1.35
CA LEU A 208 0.86 13.23 0.78
C LEU A 208 2.05 13.67 1.63
N ARG A 209 2.82 12.72 2.16
CA ARG A 209 3.96 13.02 3.02
C ARG A 209 5.23 12.33 2.54
N SER A 210 6.33 13.07 2.55
CA SER A 210 7.69 12.52 2.47
C SER A 210 8.62 13.37 3.33
N GLY A 211 9.24 12.74 4.33
CA GLY A 211 10.07 13.45 5.32
C GLY A 211 9.30 14.58 6.02
N ARG A 212 9.78 15.82 5.86
CA ARG A 212 9.13 17.04 6.40
C ARG A 212 8.18 17.72 5.42
N ASN A 213 8.14 17.27 4.17
CA ASN A 213 7.31 17.86 3.14
C ASN A 213 5.90 17.27 3.21
N VAL A 214 4.90 18.13 3.00
CA VAL A 214 3.48 17.77 2.98
C VAL A 214 2.83 18.42 1.77
N ALA A 215 1.94 17.67 1.12
CA ALA A 215 1.02 18.17 0.10
C ALA A 215 -0.39 17.61 0.36
N SER A 216 -1.42 18.29 -0.15
CA SER A 216 -2.81 17.83 -0.07
C SER A 216 -3.47 17.79 -1.44
N LEU A 217 -4.36 16.81 -1.61
CA LEU A 217 -5.32 16.72 -2.69
C LEU A 217 -6.69 16.91 -2.06
N GLU A 218 -7.35 18.03 -2.32
CA GLU A 218 -8.64 18.38 -1.76
C GLU A 218 -9.74 18.15 -2.78
N TYR A 219 -10.67 17.26 -2.45
CA TYR A 219 -11.83 17.00 -3.27
C TYR A 219 -12.77 18.21 -3.24
N GLN A 220 -13.14 18.73 -4.41
CA GLN A 220 -14.00 19.91 -4.54
C GLN A 220 -15.49 19.54 -4.64
N GLY A 221 -15.84 18.25 -4.56
CA GLY A 221 -17.23 17.76 -4.54
C GLY A 221 -17.69 17.33 -3.14
N VAL A 222 -18.82 16.60 -3.08
CA VAL A 222 -19.34 16.03 -1.83
C VAL A 222 -18.58 14.72 -1.52
N PRO A 223 -17.82 14.64 -0.41
CA PRO A 223 -17.05 13.44 -0.08
C PRO A 223 -17.95 12.22 0.09
N LYS A 224 -17.47 11.05 -0.35
CA LYS A 224 -18.09 9.75 -0.07
C LYS A 224 -17.22 8.99 0.91
N ALA A 225 -17.84 8.48 1.96
CA ALA A 225 -17.13 7.83 3.06
C ALA A 225 -16.24 6.69 2.53
N ILE A 226 -14.98 6.68 2.96
CA ILE A 226 -14.17 5.46 2.93
C ILE A 226 -14.78 4.56 4.00
N GLU A 227 -15.11 3.32 3.65
CA GLU A 227 -15.52 2.33 4.63
C GLU A 227 -14.30 2.05 5.53
N SER A 228 -14.20 2.78 6.64
CA SER A 228 -13.18 2.53 7.65
C SER A 228 -13.42 1.12 8.17
N ALA A 229 -12.43 0.23 7.99
CA ALA A 229 -12.37 -1.01 8.72
C ALA A 229 -12.20 -0.67 10.22
N ALA A 230 -13.33 -0.41 10.89
CA ALA A 230 -13.36 -0.27 12.33
C ALA A 230 -12.89 -1.61 12.94
N PRO A 231 -12.08 -1.60 14.01
CA PRO A 231 -11.82 -2.82 14.75
C PRO A 231 -13.15 -3.32 15.28
N ALA A 232 -13.51 -4.56 14.94
CA ALA A 232 -14.62 -5.25 15.56
C ALA A 232 -14.39 -5.25 17.07
N ALA A 233 -15.10 -4.38 17.78
CA ALA A 233 -15.14 -4.38 19.22
C ALA A 233 -15.85 -5.67 19.64
N ASN A 234 -15.05 -6.67 20.00
CA ASN A 234 -15.53 -7.89 20.61
C ASN A 234 -16.21 -7.50 21.94
N LYS A 235 -17.54 -7.43 21.94
CA LYS A 235 -18.32 -7.45 23.16
C LYS A 235 -18.12 -8.83 23.79
N ALA A 236 -17.22 -8.92 24.76
CA ALA A 236 -17.28 -9.98 25.75
C ALA A 236 -18.57 -9.75 26.55
N GLY A 237 -19.53 -10.63 26.35
CA GLY A 237 -20.75 -10.72 27.16
C GLY A 237 -20.44 -11.31 28.53
N ASP A 238 -21.09 -10.70 29.53
CA ASP A 238 -21.64 -11.22 30.78
C ASP A 238 -21.15 -12.57 31.32
#